data_AF-A0A2D8MJI6-F1
#
_entry.id   AF-A0A2D8MJI6-F1
#
_cell.length_a   1.000
_cell.length_b   1.000
_cell.length_c   1.000
_cell.angle_alpha   90.00
_cell.angle_beta   90.00
_cell.angle_gamma   90.00
#
_symmetry.space_group_name_H-M   'P 1'
#
loop_
_entity.id
_entity.type
_entity.pdbx_description
1 polymer ?
#
loop_
_entity_poly.entity_id
_entity_poly.type
_entity_poly.pdbx_seq_one_letter_code
_entity_poly.pdbx_strand_id
1 'polypeptide(L)'
;MPLNEGRYAGQLYRALNPVYARTPLSGRGAELYGGRFNAKGTPALYTALDPATALREANQIGTLQPTILVSYRANLGPIFDTRDPQALEHREMPAETLADPGWRAAMLEGRPVPTQEFAQTLISDGFAGLLIRSYAKGAFETNLNIVLWQWTGEGCTLDVIDDEDRLKRL
;
A
#
# COMPACT_ATOMS: atom_id res chain seq x y z
N MET A 1 12.33 -13.41 0.03
CA MET A 1 11.15 -12.51 0.07
C MET A 1 9.91 -13.35 -0.22
N PRO A 2 8.79 -13.20 0.51
CA PRO A 2 7.64 -14.11 0.43
C PRO A 2 6.70 -13.88 -0.78
N LEU A 3 7.18 -13.25 -1.85
CA LEU A 3 6.47 -13.14 -3.13
C LEU A 3 7.00 -14.24 -4.05
N ASN A 4 6.13 -15.13 -4.50
CA ASN A 4 6.45 -16.17 -5.46
C ASN A 4 5.37 -16.23 -6.53
N GLU A 5 5.75 -16.14 -7.81
CA GLU A 5 4.82 -16.18 -8.95
C GLU A 5 3.61 -15.23 -8.79
N GLY A 6 3.85 -14.01 -8.31
CA GLY A 6 2.82 -13.00 -8.05
C GLY A 6 1.97 -13.26 -6.80
N ARG A 7 2.18 -14.35 -6.07
CA ARG A 7 1.50 -14.63 -4.79
C ARG A 7 2.35 -14.16 -3.61
N TYR A 8 1.80 -13.30 -2.77
CA TYR A 8 2.41 -12.88 -1.50
C TYR A 8 1.79 -13.65 -0.32
N ALA A 9 2.61 -14.37 0.45
CA ALA A 9 2.17 -15.06 1.66
C ALA A 9 3.09 -14.71 2.84
N GLY A 10 2.64 -13.82 3.72
CA GLY A 10 3.48 -13.32 4.81
C GLY A 10 2.78 -12.32 5.73
N GLN A 11 3.55 -11.72 6.63
CA GLN A 11 3.03 -10.65 7.47
C GLN A 11 3.05 -9.32 6.73
N LEU A 12 2.07 -8.48 7.02
CA LEU A 12 2.04 -7.08 6.60
C LEU A 12 1.76 -6.20 7.82
N TYR A 13 2.19 -4.96 7.74
CA TYR A 13 2.02 -3.98 8.82
C TYR A 13 1.41 -2.70 8.28
N ARG A 14 0.51 -2.09 9.05
CA ARG A 14 -0.09 -0.80 8.72
C ARG A 14 -0.09 0.09 9.94
N ALA A 15 0.37 1.32 9.75
CA ALA A 15 0.22 2.38 10.71
C ALA A 15 -1.14 3.07 10.48
N LEU A 16 -1.98 3.10 11.50
CA LEU A 16 -3.33 3.68 11.46
C LEU A 16 -3.42 4.90 12.36
N ASN A 17 -4.20 5.88 11.93
CA ASN A 17 -4.74 6.87 12.85
C ASN A 17 -5.68 6.15 13.84
N PRO A 18 -5.57 6.39 15.17
CA PRO A 18 -6.42 5.78 16.19
C PRO A 18 -7.92 5.85 15.91
N VAL A 19 -8.41 6.87 15.19
CA VAL A 19 -9.83 6.96 14.81
C VAL A 19 -10.32 5.79 13.94
N TYR A 20 -9.41 5.09 13.25
CA TYR A 20 -9.70 3.93 12.41
C TYR A 20 -9.38 2.60 13.08
N ALA A 21 -9.03 2.58 14.37
CA ALA A 21 -8.64 1.37 15.09
C ALA A 21 -9.66 0.23 14.98
N ARG A 22 -10.96 0.57 15.02
CA ARG A 22 -12.07 -0.39 14.94
C ARG A 22 -12.38 -0.87 13.52
N THR A 23 -11.75 -0.30 12.50
CA THR A 23 -11.94 -0.68 11.09
C THR A 23 -10.60 -0.86 10.36
N PRO A 24 -9.72 -1.75 10.87
CA PRO A 24 -8.33 -1.86 10.41
C PRO A 24 -8.19 -2.36 8.96
N LEU A 25 -9.23 -2.99 8.40
CA LEU A 25 -9.32 -3.43 7.00
C LEU A 25 -10.02 -2.41 6.08
N SER A 26 -10.38 -1.22 6.59
CA SER A 26 -11.02 -0.19 5.79
C SER A 26 -10.00 0.55 4.91
N GLY A 27 -10.30 0.60 3.61
CA GLY A 27 -9.62 1.42 2.61
C GLY A 27 -10.24 2.81 2.43
N ARG A 28 -11.25 3.18 3.23
CA ARG A 28 -12.07 4.39 3.02
C ARG A 28 -11.27 5.69 3.01
N GLY A 29 -10.22 5.79 3.83
CA GLY A 29 -9.36 6.97 3.83
C GLY A 29 -8.68 7.19 2.49
N ALA A 30 -8.08 6.13 1.92
CA ALA A 30 -7.45 6.19 0.61
C ALA A 30 -8.48 6.45 -0.49
N GLU A 31 -9.68 5.86 -0.38
CA GLU A 31 -10.78 6.09 -1.32
C GLU A 31 -11.21 7.57 -1.36
N LEU A 32 -11.36 8.21 -0.20
CA LEU A 32 -11.84 9.59 -0.11
C LEU A 32 -10.81 10.61 -0.59
N TYR A 33 -9.54 10.41 -0.20
CA TYR A 33 -8.50 11.41 -0.42
C TYR A 33 -7.60 11.11 -1.62
N GLY A 34 -7.63 9.88 -2.13
CA GLY A 34 -6.64 9.38 -3.08
C GLY A 34 -5.28 9.15 -2.41
N GLY A 35 -4.37 8.57 -3.17
CA GLY A 35 -2.99 8.36 -2.77
C GLY A 35 -2.08 8.26 -3.99
N ARG A 36 -0.80 7.95 -3.79
CA ARG A 36 0.13 7.82 -4.93
C ARG A 36 -0.34 6.75 -5.90
N PHE A 37 -0.86 5.64 -5.40
CA PHE A 37 -1.20 4.45 -6.18
C PHE A 37 -2.71 4.14 -6.14
N ASN A 38 -3.57 5.13 -5.89
CA ASN A 38 -5.01 4.98 -6.03
C ASN A 38 -5.66 6.35 -6.29
N ALA A 39 -6.54 6.42 -7.28
CA ALA A 39 -7.34 7.62 -7.51
C ALA A 39 -8.42 7.78 -6.43
N LYS A 40 -8.98 8.99 -6.31
CA LYS A 40 -10.19 9.19 -5.49
C LYS A 40 -11.31 8.30 -6.01
N GLY A 41 -12.07 7.70 -5.09
CA GLY A 41 -13.08 6.69 -5.39
C GLY A 41 -12.54 5.26 -5.48
N THR A 42 -11.22 5.06 -5.49
CA THR A 42 -10.61 3.72 -5.46
C THR A 42 -10.13 3.41 -4.04
N PRO A 43 -10.73 2.44 -3.34
CA PRO A 43 -10.27 2.05 -2.01
C PRO A 43 -8.91 1.35 -2.10
N ALA A 44 -8.04 1.62 -1.12
CA ALA A 44 -6.72 0.99 -1.05
C ALA A 44 -6.20 0.84 0.38
N LEU A 45 -5.37 -0.18 0.60
CA LEU A 45 -4.58 -0.35 1.82
C LEU A 45 -3.09 -0.17 1.51
N TYR A 46 -2.46 0.77 2.19
CA TYR A 46 -1.01 0.93 2.16
C TYR A 46 -0.41 0.15 3.32
N THR A 47 0.40 -0.86 3.02
CA THR A 47 1.02 -1.74 4.01
C THR A 47 2.52 -1.84 3.78
N ALA A 48 3.26 -2.21 4.82
CA ALA A 48 4.70 -2.46 4.75
C ALA A 48 5.02 -3.91 5.10
N LEU A 49 6.14 -4.43 4.58
CA LEU A 49 6.67 -5.74 4.93
C LEU A 49 7.37 -5.75 6.30
N ASP A 50 7.66 -4.58 6.87
CA ASP A 50 8.38 -4.40 8.13
C ASP A 50 7.71 -3.33 9.01
N PRO A 51 7.60 -3.55 10.35
CA PRO A 51 7.00 -2.60 11.29
C PRO A 51 7.60 -1.20 11.26
N ALA A 52 8.93 -1.10 11.22
CA ALA A 52 9.63 0.18 11.26
C ALA A 52 9.37 0.98 9.98
N THR A 53 9.24 0.29 8.85
CA THR A 53 8.86 0.88 7.56
C THR A 53 7.44 1.45 7.62
N ALA A 54 6.45 0.73 8.16
CA ALA A 54 5.09 1.24 8.31
C ALA A 54 5.03 2.52 9.17
N LEU A 55 5.77 2.56 10.28
CA LEU A 55 5.86 3.74 11.14
C LEU A 55 6.60 4.90 10.48
N ARG A 56 7.65 4.62 9.70
CA ARG A 56 8.40 5.63 8.95
C ARG A 56 7.53 6.29 7.88
N GLU A 57 6.71 5.51 7.17
CA GLU A 57 5.75 6.00 6.19
C GLU A 57 4.65 6.88 6.83
N ALA A 58 4.21 6.54 8.04
CA ALA A 58 3.28 7.39 8.78
C ALA A 58 3.91 8.73 9.23
N ASN A 59 5.23 8.80 9.34
CA ASN A 59 6.00 9.94 9.81
C ASN A 59 6.71 10.72 8.70
N GLN A 60 6.07 10.91 7.54
CA GLN A 60 6.70 11.63 6.43
C GLN A 60 6.83 13.15 6.67
N ILE A 61 5.94 13.77 7.46
CA ILE A 61 5.90 15.21 7.68
C ILE A 61 5.64 15.52 9.16
N GLY A 62 6.52 16.31 9.77
CA GLY A 62 6.37 16.78 11.15
C GLY A 62 6.74 15.74 12.21
N THR A 63 6.09 15.82 13.36
CA THR A 63 6.25 14.87 14.47
C THR A 63 5.25 13.73 14.32
N LEU A 64 5.68 12.50 14.59
CA LEU A 64 4.81 11.33 14.61
C LEU A 64 3.62 11.57 15.53
N GLN A 65 2.43 11.57 14.95
CA GLN A 65 1.17 11.69 15.68
C GLN A 65 0.81 10.35 16.35
N PRO A 66 -0.10 10.33 17.34
CA PRO A 66 -0.63 9.08 17.90
C PRO A 66 -1.00 8.11 16.78
N THR A 67 -0.39 6.93 16.81
CA THR A 67 -0.45 5.96 15.71
C THR A 67 -0.60 4.57 16.31
N ILE A 68 -1.48 3.77 15.73
CA ILE A 68 -1.64 2.36 16.07
C ILE A 68 -0.98 1.54 14.98
N LEU A 69 0.00 0.73 15.34
CA LEU A 69 0.58 -0.24 14.42
C LEU A 69 -0.24 -1.54 14.49
N VAL A 70 -0.75 -1.97 13.34
CA VAL A 70 -1.52 -3.22 13.20
C VAL A 70 -0.73 -4.20 12.34
N SER A 71 -0.70 -5.46 12.77
CA SER A 71 -0.13 -6.56 11.99
C SER A 71 -1.24 -7.38 11.35
N TYR A 72 -0.95 -7.89 10.15
CA TYR A 72 -1.87 -8.68 9.35
C TYR A 72 -1.19 -9.95 8.88
N ARG A 73 -1.97 -11.02 8.73
CA ARG A 73 -1.60 -12.22 8.00
C ARG A 73 -2.16 -12.12 6.59
N ALA A 74 -1.29 -12.14 5.61
CA ALA A 74 -1.65 -11.98 4.20
C ALA A 74 -1.41 -13.26 3.41
N ASN A 75 -2.36 -13.56 2.53
CA ASN A 75 -2.20 -14.52 1.45
C ASN A 75 -2.92 -13.95 0.21
N LEU A 76 -2.18 -13.20 -0.61
CA LEU A 76 -2.72 -12.26 -1.58
C LEU A 76 -2.12 -12.50 -2.96
N GLY A 77 -2.90 -12.34 -4.03
CA GLY A 77 -2.37 -12.33 -5.38
C GLY A 77 -3.45 -12.22 -6.47
N PRO A 78 -3.05 -11.84 -7.69
CA PRO A 78 -1.67 -11.54 -8.09
C PRO A 78 -1.20 -10.15 -7.62
N ILE A 79 0.06 -10.05 -7.18
CA ILE A 79 0.74 -8.81 -6.78
C ILE A 79 1.77 -8.47 -7.85
N PHE A 80 1.71 -7.26 -8.39
CA PHE A 80 2.67 -6.78 -9.38
C PHE A 80 4.00 -6.42 -8.71
N ASP A 81 5.11 -6.98 -9.18
CA ASP A 81 6.45 -6.72 -8.62
C ASP A 81 7.17 -5.61 -9.38
N THR A 82 7.19 -4.39 -8.82
CA THR A 82 7.90 -3.27 -9.45
C THR A 82 9.43 -3.36 -9.37
N ARG A 83 9.97 -4.38 -8.71
CA ARG A 83 11.42 -4.62 -8.68
C ARG A 83 11.90 -5.36 -9.92
N ASP A 84 10.99 -5.88 -10.74
CA ASP A 84 11.30 -6.45 -12.05
C ASP A 84 11.33 -5.31 -13.10
N PRO A 85 12.51 -4.91 -13.60
CA PRO A 85 12.62 -3.83 -14.57
C PRO A 85 11.99 -4.18 -15.91
N GLN A 86 11.97 -5.46 -16.31
CA GLN A 86 11.35 -5.90 -17.56
C GLN A 86 9.83 -5.80 -17.48
N ALA A 87 9.25 -6.17 -16.33
CA ALA A 87 7.81 -6.00 -16.10
C ALA A 87 7.39 -4.52 -16.12
N LEU A 88 8.23 -3.63 -15.57
CA LEU A 88 8.02 -2.18 -15.64
C LEU A 88 8.13 -1.62 -17.05
N GLU A 89 9.16 -2.04 -17.81
CA GLU A 89 9.35 -1.63 -19.20
C GLU A 89 8.19 -2.05 -20.09
N HIS A 90 7.70 -3.29 -19.95
CA HIS A 90 6.54 -3.78 -20.68
C HIS A 90 5.25 -2.99 -20.41
N ARG A 91 5.20 -2.31 -19.26
CA ARG A 91 4.08 -1.49 -18.79
C ARG A 91 4.31 0.01 -19.02
N GLU A 92 5.42 0.38 -19.67
CA GLU A 92 5.83 1.76 -19.92
C GLU A 92 5.88 2.61 -18.63
N MET A 93 6.32 2.00 -17.52
CA MET A 93 6.35 2.64 -16.19
C MET A 93 7.78 2.74 -15.65
N PRO A 94 8.50 3.85 -15.91
CA PRO A 94 9.84 4.05 -15.38
C PRO A 94 9.87 4.09 -13.84
N ALA A 95 10.94 3.57 -13.23
CA ALA A 95 11.09 3.54 -11.79
C ALA A 95 11.12 4.95 -11.16
N GLU A 96 11.58 5.94 -11.91
CA GLU A 96 11.61 7.35 -11.55
C GLU A 96 10.19 7.92 -11.40
N THR A 97 9.27 7.52 -12.28
CA THR A 97 7.86 7.93 -12.23
C THR A 97 7.17 7.36 -10.98
N LEU A 98 7.48 6.13 -10.59
CA LEU A 98 7.00 5.54 -9.32
C LEU A 98 7.51 6.32 -8.09
N ALA A 99 8.71 6.88 -8.19
CA ALA A 99 9.38 7.61 -7.12
C ALA A 99 8.96 9.08 -7.01
N ASP A 100 8.33 9.66 -8.04
CA ASP A 100 8.06 11.08 -8.16
C ASP A 100 7.34 11.66 -6.91
N PRO A 101 7.96 12.61 -6.17
CA PRO A 101 7.31 13.27 -5.03
C PRO A 101 6.18 14.23 -5.46
N GLY A 102 6.13 14.62 -6.74
CA GLY A 102 5.17 15.57 -7.31
C GLY A 102 3.74 15.06 -7.43
N TRP A 103 3.49 13.76 -7.24
CA TRP A 103 2.16 13.14 -7.37
C TRP A 103 1.08 13.87 -6.55
N ARG A 104 1.43 14.32 -5.34
CA ARG A 104 0.47 14.96 -4.43
C ARG A 104 0.07 16.34 -4.92
N ALA A 105 1.03 17.12 -5.45
CA ALA A 105 0.75 18.43 -6.03
C ALA A 105 -0.08 18.30 -7.30
N ALA A 106 0.29 17.37 -8.19
CA ALA A 106 -0.49 17.05 -9.39
C ALA A 106 -1.94 16.69 -9.05
N MET A 107 -2.16 15.82 -8.05
CA MET A 107 -3.49 15.44 -7.59
C MET A 107 -4.30 16.62 -7.03
N LEU A 108 -3.67 17.54 -6.28
CA LEU A 108 -4.34 18.72 -5.73
C LEU A 108 -4.72 19.73 -6.82
N GLU A 109 -3.92 19.82 -7.88
CA GLU A 109 -4.15 20.68 -9.05
C GLU A 109 -5.09 20.04 -10.08
N GLY A 110 -5.57 18.81 -9.84
CA GLY A 110 -6.42 18.07 -10.78
C GLY A 110 -5.69 17.62 -12.06
N ARG A 111 -4.35 17.60 -12.03
CA ARG A 111 -3.53 17.09 -13.13
C ARG A 111 -3.44 15.56 -13.08
N PRO A 112 -3.17 14.90 -14.23
CA PRO A 112 -2.87 13.48 -14.28
C PRO A 112 -1.77 13.06 -13.30
N VAL A 113 -1.95 11.90 -12.66
CA VAL A 113 -0.97 11.27 -11.78
C VAL A 113 -0.64 9.91 -12.40
N PRO A 114 0.51 9.76 -13.09
CA PRO A 114 0.83 8.54 -13.83
C PRO A 114 0.77 7.25 -12.99
N THR A 115 1.13 7.32 -11.71
CA THR A 115 1.06 6.18 -10.79
C THR A 115 -0.38 5.77 -10.44
N GLN A 116 -1.36 6.67 -10.53
CA GLN A 116 -2.78 6.34 -10.36
C GLN A 116 -3.36 5.73 -11.63
N GLU A 117 -2.96 6.22 -12.81
CA GLU A 117 -3.33 5.62 -14.10
C GLU A 117 -2.77 4.20 -14.21
N PHE A 118 -1.50 4.02 -13.81
CA PHE A 118 -0.86 2.72 -13.71
C PHE A 118 -1.55 1.78 -12.72
N ALA A 119 -1.94 2.29 -11.55
CA ALA A 119 -2.74 1.50 -10.61
C ALA A 119 -4.06 1.05 -11.23
N GLN A 120 -4.75 1.93 -11.98
CA GLN A 120 -6.00 1.59 -12.64
C GLN A 120 -5.83 0.50 -13.70
N THR A 121 -4.75 0.52 -14.48
CA THR A 121 -4.48 -0.54 -15.47
C THR A 121 -4.16 -1.87 -14.79
N LEU A 122 -3.38 -1.87 -13.70
CA LEU A 122 -3.12 -3.08 -12.91
C LEU A 122 -4.41 -3.67 -12.30
N ILE A 123 -5.29 -2.81 -11.78
CA ILE A 123 -6.61 -3.24 -11.27
C ILE A 123 -7.44 -3.89 -12.38
N SER A 124 -7.50 -3.26 -13.56
CA SER A 124 -8.24 -3.78 -14.72
C SER A 124 -7.71 -5.14 -15.21
N ASP A 125 -6.41 -5.39 -15.02
CA ASP A 125 -5.77 -6.66 -15.34
C ASP A 125 -5.91 -7.72 -14.23
N GLY A 126 -6.62 -7.40 -13.14
CA GLY A 126 -6.92 -8.34 -12.06
C GLY A 126 -5.84 -8.44 -10.98
N PHE A 127 -4.86 -7.52 -10.94
CA PHE A 127 -3.92 -7.47 -9.83
C PHE A 127 -4.61 -7.04 -8.53
N ALA A 128 -4.35 -7.78 -7.47
CA ALA A 128 -4.80 -7.47 -6.13
C ALA A 128 -4.04 -6.28 -5.52
N GLY A 129 -2.82 -6.05 -5.97
CA GLY A 129 -1.97 -4.98 -5.46
C GLY A 129 -0.63 -4.88 -6.18
N LEU A 130 0.21 -4.00 -5.68
CA LEU A 130 1.57 -3.77 -6.19
C LEU A 130 2.58 -3.77 -5.04
N LEU A 131 3.71 -4.44 -5.25
CA LEU A 131 4.86 -4.38 -4.37
C LEU A 131 5.78 -3.25 -4.85
N ILE A 132 6.16 -2.35 -3.95
CA ILE A 132 6.98 -1.16 -4.24
C ILE A 132 7.98 -0.89 -3.14
N ARG A 133 9.08 -0.22 -3.51
CA ARG A 133 9.99 0.35 -2.53
C ARG A 133 9.31 1.44 -1.70
N SER A 134 9.66 1.50 -0.41
CA SER A 134 9.32 2.64 0.44
C SER A 134 10.10 3.88 0.02
N TYR A 135 9.40 4.99 -0.16
CA TYR A 135 9.99 6.30 -0.49
C TYR A 135 10.09 7.22 0.73
N ALA A 136 9.83 6.71 1.94
CA ALA A 136 9.96 7.48 3.16
C ALA A 136 11.42 7.86 3.43
N LYS A 137 11.62 9.01 4.09
CA LYS A 137 12.96 9.51 4.43
C LYS A 137 13.72 8.50 5.31
N GLY A 138 14.88 8.06 4.83
CA GLY A 138 15.72 7.07 5.49
C GLY A 138 15.31 5.62 5.27
N ALA A 139 14.46 5.35 4.27
CA ALA A 139 14.19 3.99 3.80
C ALA A 139 15.32 3.48 2.88
N PHE A 140 15.74 2.24 3.10
CA PHE A 140 16.64 1.49 2.25
C PHE A 140 15.88 0.84 1.09
N GLU A 141 16.62 0.35 0.09
CA GLU A 141 16.04 -0.40 -1.04
C GLU A 141 15.30 -1.67 -0.62
N THR A 142 15.68 -2.24 0.52
CA THR A 142 15.05 -3.42 1.11
C THR A 142 13.78 -3.11 1.88
N ASN A 143 13.46 -1.83 2.13
CA ASN A 143 12.20 -1.45 2.74
C ASN A 143 11.11 -1.44 1.68
N LEU A 144 10.19 -2.40 1.79
CA LEU A 144 9.15 -2.65 0.79
C LEU A 144 7.76 -2.46 1.39
N ASN A 145 6.88 -1.97 0.53
CA ASN A 145 5.46 -1.77 0.79
C ASN A 145 4.64 -2.60 -0.19
N ILE A 146 3.43 -3.00 0.22
CA ILE A 146 2.40 -3.48 -0.70
C ILE A 146 1.21 -2.54 -0.61
N VAL A 147 0.82 -1.99 -1.76
CA VAL A 147 -0.45 -1.29 -1.92
C VAL A 147 -1.47 -2.29 -2.43
N LEU A 148 -2.57 -2.45 -1.70
CA LEU A 148 -3.63 -3.40 -2.03
C LEU A 148 -4.88 -2.65 -2.49
N TRP A 149 -5.48 -3.12 -3.59
CA TRP A 149 -6.78 -2.69 -4.09
C TRP A 149 -7.84 -3.77 -3.91
N GLN A 150 -7.41 -5.03 -3.81
CA GLN A 150 -8.22 -6.17 -3.39
C GLN A 150 -7.50 -6.94 -2.28
N TRP A 151 -8.20 -7.21 -1.19
CA TRP A 151 -7.63 -7.92 -0.02
C TRP A 151 -8.61 -8.92 0.60
N THR A 152 -9.77 -9.09 -0.02
CA THR A 152 -10.76 -10.11 0.30
C THR A 152 -11.25 -10.76 -1.00
N GLY A 153 -12.01 -11.85 -0.90
CA GLY A 153 -12.54 -12.56 -2.07
C GLY A 153 -11.59 -13.63 -2.60
N GLU A 154 -11.86 -14.09 -3.82
CA GLU A 154 -11.12 -15.21 -4.40
C GLU A 154 -9.63 -14.90 -4.54
N GLY A 155 -8.77 -15.80 -4.05
CA GLY A 155 -7.31 -15.64 -4.11
C GLY A 155 -6.70 -14.62 -3.13
N CYS A 156 -7.52 -13.85 -2.40
CA CYS A 156 -7.06 -12.79 -1.52
C CYS A 156 -7.62 -12.91 -0.10
N THR A 157 -6.74 -13.16 0.88
CA THR A 157 -7.08 -13.09 2.30
C THR A 157 -6.12 -12.16 3.05
N LEU A 158 -6.68 -11.25 3.84
CA LEU A 158 -5.94 -10.37 4.74
C LEU A 158 -6.64 -10.34 6.10
N ASP A 159 -6.04 -11.02 7.07
CA ASP A 159 -6.59 -11.14 8.42
C ASP A 159 -5.81 -10.27 9.39
N VAL A 160 -6.53 -9.58 10.27
CA VAL A 160 -5.91 -8.82 11.36
C VAL A 160 -5.38 -9.81 12.41
N ILE A 161 -4.14 -9.62 12.85
CA ILE A 161 -3.58 -10.37 13.98
C ILE A 161 -3.93 -9.59 15.26
N ASP A 162 -5.03 -9.99 15.91
CA ASP A 162 -5.53 -9.42 17.17
C ASP A 162 -6.19 -10.52 18.01
N ASP A 163 -5.37 -11.45 18.51
CA ASP A 163 -5.83 -12.68 19.19
C ASP A 163 -6.65 -12.42 20.46
N GLU A 164 -6.56 -11.21 21.02
CA GLU A 164 -7.28 -10.78 22.24
C GLU A 164 -8.41 -9.78 21.96
N ASP A 165 -8.77 -9.52 20.70
CA ASP A 165 -9.78 -8.53 20.30
C ASP A 165 -9.56 -7.13 20.89
N ARG A 166 -8.31 -6.69 21.01
CA ARG A 166 -7.93 -5.40 21.62
C ARG A 166 -8.44 -4.22 20.81
N LEU A 167 -8.47 -4.32 19.48
CA LEU A 167 -8.89 -3.22 18.61
C LEU A 167 -10.38 -2.89 18.74
N LYS A 168 -11.21 -3.89 19.05
CA LYS A 168 -12.66 -3.70 19.25
C LYS A 168 -12.99 -2.98 20.56
N ARG A 169 -12.07 -2.95 21.51
CA ARG A 169 -12.26 -2.40 22.86
C ARG A 169 -11.82 -0.93 23.00
N LEU A 170 -11.11 -0.39 21.99
CA LEU A 170 -10.63 1.00 21.95
C LEU A 170 -11.74 2.01 21.75
#